data_AF-A0A953SRA5-F1
#
_entry.id   AF-A0A953SRA5-F1
#
_cell.length_a   1.000
_cell.length_b   1.000
_cell.length_c   1.000
_cell.angle_alpha   90.00
_cell.angle_beta   90.00
_cell.angle_gamma   90.00
#
_symmetry.space_group_name_H-M   'P 1'
#
loop_
_entity.id
_entity.type
_entity.pdbx_description
1 polymer ?
#
loop_
_entity_poly.entity_id
_entity_poly.type
_entity_poly.pdbx_seq_one_letter_code
_entity_poly.pdbx_strand_id
1 'polypeptide(L)'
;MPNYQKLYNDLTKARNLKRKEFRKPKREEDRAAIPSELEIKQIFGSVWGVHDKKVPFDFKRKVEHIKDKLRPCLMLDKQDHIIKGRLVLVAPGTSTYHPEDNDENLTLPAYVPPEELNQTTYFLIYYRWYTFKKNLESKFCDLSTNRIQQLEKLMGKING
;
A
#
# COMPACT_ATOMS: atom_id res chain seq x y z
N MET A 1 44.05 7.30 34.28
CA MET A 1 43.07 8.10 33.49
C MET A 1 42.79 7.36 32.18
N PRO A 2 41.53 7.13 31.79
CA PRO A 2 41.25 6.43 30.54
C PRO A 2 41.70 7.26 29.34
N ASN A 3 42.40 6.61 28.39
CA ASN A 3 43.01 7.25 27.23
C ASN A 3 41.94 7.49 26.15
N TYR A 4 41.19 8.59 26.30
CA TYR A 4 40.09 8.98 25.40
C TYR A 4 40.52 9.13 23.93
N GLN A 5 41.79 9.43 23.67
CA GLN A 5 42.35 9.50 22.31
C GLN A 5 42.29 8.14 21.60
N LYS A 6 42.54 7.05 22.34
CA LYS A 6 42.51 5.69 21.79
C LYS A 6 41.07 5.26 21.48
N LEU A 7 40.15 5.55 22.39
CA LEU A 7 38.72 5.25 22.21
C LEU A 7 38.12 5.99 21.00
N TYR A 8 38.47 7.26 20.82
CA TYR A 8 38.03 8.06 19.68
C TYR A 8 38.58 7.50 18.36
N ASN A 9 39.87 7.13 18.32
CA ASN A 9 40.49 6.55 17.13
C ASN A 9 39.86 5.20 16.74
N ASP A 10 39.57 4.34 17.71
CA ASP A 10 38.94 3.03 17.47
C ASP A 10 37.49 3.18 16.96
N LEU A 11 36.71 4.13 17.51
CA LEU A 11 35.37 4.46 17.02
C LEU A 11 35.39 5.02 15.59
N THR A 12 36.39 5.84 15.26
CA THR A 12 36.52 6.43 13.92
C THR A 12 36.93 5.37 12.89
N LYS A 13 37.80 4.42 13.28
CA LYS A 13 38.19 3.27 12.46
C LYS A 13 37.00 2.35 12.17
N ALA A 14 36.18 2.04 13.19
CA ALA A 14 34.97 1.24 13.05
C ALA A 14 33.91 1.92 12.15
N ARG A 15 33.78 3.25 12.25
CA ARG A 15 32.87 4.05 11.41
C ARG A 15 33.31 4.09 9.94
N ASN A 16 34.62 4.06 9.68
CA ASN A 16 35.19 4.01 8.33
C ASN A 16 35.17 2.60 7.71
N LEU A 17 35.21 1.53 8.52
CA LEU A 17 35.01 0.15 8.06
C LEU A 17 33.57 -0.10 7.57
N LYS A 18 32.55 0.48 8.24
CA LYS A 18 31.15 0.37 7.78
C LYS A 18 30.82 1.17 6.51
N ARG A 19 31.65 2.14 6.11
CA ARG A 19 31.43 2.97 4.92
C ARG A 19 32.04 2.41 3.62
N LYS A 20 32.89 1.37 3.70
CA LYS A 20 33.58 0.80 2.54
C LYS A 20 32.87 -0.39 1.88
N GLU A 21 31.68 -0.77 2.33
CA GLU A 21 30.88 -1.85 1.71
C GLU A 21 29.57 -1.41 1.05
N PHE A 22 29.41 -0.12 0.71
CA PHE A 22 28.51 0.22 -0.39
C PHE A 22 29.21 -0.10 -1.71
N ARG A 23 29.23 -1.41 -2.02
CA ARG A 23 29.49 -1.89 -3.37
C ARG A 23 28.51 -1.17 -4.29
N LYS A 24 29.04 -0.43 -5.27
CA LYS A 24 28.26 0.02 -6.44
C LYS A 24 27.47 -1.18 -6.96
N PRO A 25 26.17 -1.05 -7.30
CA PRO A 25 25.47 -2.13 -7.98
C PRO A 25 26.23 -2.45 -9.26
N LYS A 26 26.82 -3.65 -9.29
CA LYS A 26 27.44 -4.24 -10.46
C LYS A 26 26.31 -4.77 -11.34
N ARG A 27 26.39 -4.37 -12.61
CA ARG A 27 25.85 -5.03 -13.81
C ARG A 27 24.38 -4.79 -14.16
N GLU A 28 24.23 -4.19 -15.34
CA GLU A 28 23.04 -4.07 -16.19
C GLU A 28 22.47 -5.42 -16.67
N GLU A 29 22.86 -6.54 -16.08
CA GLU A 29 22.51 -7.90 -16.55
C GLU A 29 21.32 -8.53 -15.80
N ASP A 30 20.85 -7.93 -14.70
CA ASP A 30 19.61 -8.32 -14.02
C ASP A 30 18.37 -7.56 -14.56
N ARG A 31 18.37 -7.21 -15.85
CA ARG A 31 17.11 -6.93 -16.56
C ARG A 31 16.38 -8.24 -16.80
N ALA A 32 16.04 -8.95 -15.72
CA ALA A 32 14.94 -9.91 -15.75
C ALA A 32 13.77 -9.17 -16.39
N ALA A 33 13.29 -9.70 -17.50
CA ALA A 33 12.23 -9.14 -18.32
C ALA A 33 11.17 -8.52 -17.39
N ILE A 34 11.09 -7.19 -17.38
CA ILE A 34 10.03 -6.49 -16.67
C ILE A 34 8.76 -7.02 -17.30
N PRO A 35 7.91 -7.75 -16.55
CA PRO A 35 6.67 -8.29 -17.11
C PRO A 35 5.94 -7.14 -17.78
N SER A 36 5.48 -7.39 -19.01
CA SER A 36 4.77 -6.43 -19.86
C SER A 36 3.92 -5.51 -19.00
N GLU A 37 4.16 -4.21 -19.09
CA GLU A 37 3.39 -3.20 -18.38
C GLU A 37 1.91 -3.49 -18.58
N LEU A 38 1.27 -4.12 -17.59
CA LEU A 38 -0.18 -4.20 -17.53
C LEU A 38 -0.64 -2.74 -17.56
N GLU A 39 -1.11 -2.30 -18.73
CA GLU A 39 -1.83 -1.06 -18.91
C GLU A 39 -3.05 -1.16 -18.01
N ILE A 40 -2.97 -0.57 -16.82
CA ILE A 40 -4.13 -0.50 -15.95
C ILE A 40 -5.03 0.59 -16.54
N LYS A 41 -5.91 0.19 -17.47
CA LYS A 41 -6.79 1.09 -18.23
C LYS A 41 -7.81 1.85 -17.36
N GLN A 42 -8.00 1.42 -16.12
CA GLN A 42 -8.73 2.16 -15.09
C GLN A 42 -8.23 1.75 -13.71
N ILE A 43 -7.56 2.67 -13.02
CA ILE A 43 -7.03 2.42 -11.67
C ILE A 43 -8.06 2.80 -10.62
N PHE A 44 -8.62 4.00 -10.72
CA PHE A 44 -9.53 4.53 -9.71
C PHE A 44 -10.74 3.63 -9.50
N GLY A 45 -11.00 3.25 -8.24
CA GLY A 45 -12.15 2.42 -7.90
C GLY A 45 -11.98 0.93 -8.16
N SER A 46 -10.81 0.48 -8.62
CA SER A 46 -10.51 -0.94 -8.71
C SER A 46 -10.05 -1.51 -7.36
N VAL A 47 -10.41 -2.75 -7.07
CA VAL A 47 -10.04 -3.46 -5.85
C VAL A 47 -8.97 -4.49 -6.17
N TRP A 48 -7.85 -4.42 -5.47
CA TRP A 48 -6.70 -5.30 -5.67
C TRP A 48 -6.28 -5.99 -4.37
N GLY A 49 -5.83 -7.23 -4.49
CA GLY A 49 -5.17 -7.96 -3.42
C GLY A 49 -3.77 -7.43 -3.18
N VAL A 50 -3.50 -7.03 -1.94
CA VAL A 50 -2.14 -6.72 -1.46
C VAL A 50 -1.83 -7.70 -0.34
N HIS A 51 -0.65 -8.31 -0.35
CA HIS A 51 -0.24 -9.17 0.77
C HIS A 51 -0.36 -8.41 2.09
N ASP A 52 -1.06 -9.02 3.05
CA ASP A 52 -1.42 -8.35 4.29
C ASP A 52 -0.20 -7.86 5.10
N LYS A 53 0.95 -8.54 4.96
CA LYS A 53 2.26 -8.11 5.52
C LYS A 53 2.78 -6.78 4.98
N LYS A 54 2.34 -6.35 3.79
CA LYS A 54 2.75 -5.11 3.12
C LYS A 54 1.81 -3.94 3.47
N VAL A 55 0.68 -4.21 4.12
CA VAL A 55 -0.27 -3.19 4.56
C VAL A 55 0.26 -2.58 5.87
N PRO A 56 0.43 -1.25 5.95
CA PRO A 56 0.88 -0.61 7.17
C PRO A 56 -0.06 -0.91 8.35
N PHE A 57 0.52 -0.83 9.55
CA PHE A 57 0.06 -1.48 10.78
C PHE A 57 -1.34 -1.08 11.25
N ASP A 58 -2.11 -2.07 11.71
CA ASP A 58 -3.26 -1.92 12.61
C ASP A 58 -2.85 -2.56 13.96
N PHE A 59 -2.91 -1.79 15.04
CA PHE A 59 -2.33 -2.11 16.36
C PHE A 59 -2.86 -3.41 17.02
N LYS A 60 -3.87 -4.06 16.44
CA LYS A 60 -4.52 -5.26 16.99
C LYS A 60 -4.11 -6.60 16.34
N ARG A 61 -3.13 -6.61 15.43
CA ARG A 61 -2.81 -7.83 14.67
C ARG A 61 -1.93 -8.83 15.43
N LYS A 62 -2.45 -10.05 15.66
CA LYS A 62 -1.61 -11.22 15.98
C LYS A 62 -0.94 -11.71 14.69
N VAL A 63 0.39 -11.69 14.66
CA VAL A 63 1.25 -11.89 13.47
C VAL A 63 1.22 -13.35 12.94
N GLU A 64 0.51 -14.25 13.59
CA GLU A 64 0.65 -15.70 13.42
C GLU A 64 0.02 -16.28 12.13
N HIS A 65 -0.81 -15.53 11.37
CA HIS A 65 -1.56 -16.07 10.21
C HIS A 65 -1.49 -15.22 8.92
N ILE A 66 -0.45 -14.40 8.74
CA ILE A 66 -0.42 -13.33 7.72
C ILE A 66 0.26 -13.75 6.39
N LYS A 67 1.01 -14.87 6.35
CA LYS A 67 1.98 -15.12 5.27
C LYS A 67 1.42 -15.13 3.84
N ASP A 68 0.18 -15.59 3.65
CA ASP A 68 -0.39 -15.79 2.31
C ASP A 68 -1.74 -15.07 2.06
N LYS A 69 -2.21 -14.27 3.02
CA LYS A 69 -3.51 -13.60 2.87
C LYS A 69 -3.36 -12.32 2.03
N LEU A 70 -4.11 -12.26 0.94
CA LEU A 70 -4.31 -11.03 0.18
C LEU A 70 -5.43 -10.22 0.82
N ARG A 71 -5.10 -9.00 1.26
CA ARG A 71 -6.07 -8.04 1.76
C ARG A 71 -6.63 -7.24 0.58
N PRO A 72 -7.96 -7.13 0.43
CA PRO A 72 -8.55 -6.24 -0.57
C PRO A 72 -8.12 -4.79 -0.27
N CYS A 73 -7.65 -4.08 -1.28
CA CYS A 73 -7.25 -2.70 -1.21
C CYS A 73 -7.88 -1.94 -2.37
N LEU A 74 -8.56 -0.84 -2.06
CA LEU A 74 -9.20 0.03 -3.02
C LEU A 74 -8.20 1.04 -3.56
N MET A 75 -8.14 1.16 -4.87
CA MET A 75 -7.29 2.13 -5.57
C MET A 75 -7.96 3.51 -5.58
N LEU A 76 -7.21 4.52 -5.12
CA LEU A 76 -7.69 5.89 -4.94
C LEU A 76 -7.10 6.89 -5.95
N ASP A 77 -6.07 6.50 -6.69
CA ASP A 77 -5.48 7.36 -7.71
C ASP A 77 -6.31 7.38 -9.00
N LYS A 78 -6.54 8.59 -9.50
CA LYS A 78 -6.92 8.80 -10.91
C LYS A 78 -5.69 8.55 -11.79
N GLN A 79 -5.91 8.13 -13.02
CA GLN A 79 -4.85 7.65 -13.92
C GLN A 79 -3.69 8.64 -14.08
N ASP A 80 -3.99 9.94 -14.03
CA ASP A 80 -3.02 11.03 -14.21
C ASP A 80 -2.13 11.27 -12.97
N HIS A 81 -2.45 10.69 -11.82
CA HIS A 81 -1.79 10.96 -10.53
C HIS A 81 -0.75 9.90 -10.15
N ILE A 82 -0.57 8.87 -10.99
CA ILE A 82 0.42 7.82 -10.74
C ILE A 82 1.82 8.45 -10.79
N ILE A 83 2.42 8.70 -9.62
CA ILE A 83 3.74 9.32 -9.51
C ILE A 83 4.76 8.43 -10.23
N LYS A 84 5.17 8.87 -11.43
CA LYS A 84 6.22 8.29 -12.28
C LYS A 84 6.18 6.75 -12.33
N GLY A 85 4.98 6.20 -12.58
CA GLY A 85 4.77 4.79 -12.93
C GLY A 85 5.06 3.76 -11.84
N ARG A 86 5.28 4.16 -10.57
CA ARG A 86 5.73 3.23 -9.52
C ARG A 86 4.86 3.18 -8.28
N LEU A 87 4.32 4.31 -7.83
CA LEU A 87 3.53 4.39 -6.61
C LEU A 87 2.05 4.60 -6.94
N VAL A 88 1.21 4.00 -6.10
CA VAL A 88 -0.24 4.09 -6.18
C VAL A 88 -0.82 4.31 -4.78
N LEU A 89 -1.79 5.20 -4.66
CA LEU A 89 -2.54 5.47 -3.44
C LEU A 89 -3.66 4.43 -3.28
N VAL A 90 -3.68 3.79 -2.12
CA VAL A 90 -4.66 2.74 -1.80
C VAL A 90 -5.25 2.93 -0.40
N ALA A 91 -6.46 2.42 -0.20
CA ALA A 91 -7.09 2.24 1.10
C ALA A 91 -7.38 0.75 1.36
N PRO A 92 -7.14 0.23 2.57
CA PRO A 92 -7.30 -1.18 2.84
C PRO A 92 -8.75 -1.49 3.21
N GLY A 93 -9.21 -2.66 2.81
CA GLY A 93 -10.51 -3.21 3.17
C GLY A 93 -10.46 -3.97 4.48
N THR A 94 -11.54 -3.94 5.25
CA THR A 94 -11.77 -4.81 6.42
C THR A 94 -13.13 -5.45 6.33
N SER A 95 -13.30 -6.61 6.94
CA SER A 95 -14.60 -7.27 7.07
C SER A 95 -15.32 -6.87 8.35
N THR A 96 -14.65 -6.17 9.27
CA THR A 96 -15.28 -5.60 10.45
C THR A 96 -16.23 -4.50 10.02
N TYR A 97 -17.44 -4.50 10.57
CA TYR A 97 -18.41 -3.44 10.31
C TYR A 97 -17.87 -2.06 10.71
N HIS A 98 -18.03 -1.08 9.83
CA HIS A 98 -17.77 0.33 10.10
C HIS A 98 -19.06 1.12 9.83
N PRO A 99 -19.53 1.95 10.78
CA PRO A 99 -20.71 2.78 10.57
C PRO A 99 -20.50 3.79 9.44
N GLU A 100 -21.43 3.84 8.48
CA GLU A 100 -21.39 4.76 7.34
C GLU A 100 -21.70 6.21 7.71
N ASP A 101 -22.52 6.43 8.75
CA ASP A 101 -23.03 7.74 9.13
C ASP A 101 -22.07 8.55 10.03
N ASN A 102 -20.87 8.02 10.29
CA ASN A 102 -19.89 8.74 11.07
C ASN A 102 -18.95 9.51 10.12
N ASP A 103 -19.17 10.82 10.00
CA ASP A 103 -18.33 11.72 9.19
C ASP A 103 -16.83 11.67 9.59
N GLU A 104 -16.50 11.25 10.82
CA GLU A 104 -15.11 11.04 11.25
C GLU A 104 -14.50 9.75 10.68
N ASN A 105 -15.33 8.75 10.39
CA ASN A 105 -14.92 7.45 9.85
C ASN A 105 -15.23 7.37 8.36
N LEU A 106 -14.44 8.09 7.56
CA LEU A 106 -14.53 8.08 6.10
C LEU A 106 -14.26 6.68 5.56
N THR A 107 -15.33 5.90 5.41
CA THR A 107 -15.31 4.51 4.98
C THR A 107 -16.22 4.32 3.79
N LEU A 108 -15.87 3.39 2.92
CA LEU A 108 -16.69 3.01 1.77
C LEU A 108 -16.99 1.52 1.84
N PRO A 109 -18.25 1.11 2.03
CA PRO A 109 -18.61 -0.29 1.94
C PRO A 109 -18.72 -0.74 0.47
N ALA A 110 -18.24 -1.94 0.21
CA ALA A 110 -18.49 -2.74 -0.99
C ALA A 110 -19.26 -3.99 -0.58
N TYR A 111 -20.49 -4.10 -1.07
CA TYR A 111 -21.47 -5.10 -0.66
C TYR A 111 -21.46 -6.28 -1.63
N VAL A 112 -21.81 -7.47 -1.13
CA VAL A 112 -21.94 -8.67 -1.95
C VAL A 112 -23.40 -9.11 -1.90
N PRO A 113 -24.21 -8.87 -2.96
CA PRO A 113 -23.98 -8.10 -4.19
C PRO A 113 -24.02 -6.55 -3.99
N PRO A 114 -23.61 -5.71 -4.97
CA PRO A 114 -23.25 -6.03 -6.37
C PRO A 114 -21.76 -6.29 -6.62
N GLU A 115 -20.88 -6.08 -5.65
CA GLU A 115 -19.46 -6.36 -5.83
C GLU A 115 -19.19 -7.86 -5.70
N GLU A 116 -18.39 -8.43 -6.61
CA GLU A 116 -18.03 -9.86 -6.65
C GLU A 116 -16.92 -10.23 -5.63
N LEU A 117 -16.97 -9.60 -4.45
CA LEU A 117 -16.08 -9.96 -3.34
C LEU A 117 -16.61 -11.20 -2.61
N ASN A 118 -15.73 -11.90 -1.87
CA ASN A 118 -16.16 -13.05 -1.08
C ASN A 118 -17.08 -12.67 0.10
N GLN A 119 -17.03 -11.42 0.55
CA GLN A 119 -17.83 -10.88 1.65
C GLN A 119 -17.84 -9.34 1.59
N THR A 120 -18.81 -8.73 2.27
CA THR A 120 -18.87 -7.27 2.45
C THR A 120 -17.56 -6.76 3.03
N THR A 121 -17.01 -5.74 2.38
CA THR A 121 -15.71 -5.16 2.71
C THR A 121 -15.85 -3.65 2.90
N TYR A 122 -15.35 -3.15 4.01
CA TYR A 122 -15.33 -1.72 4.35
C TYR A 122 -13.93 -1.16 4.06
N PHE A 123 -13.81 -0.28 3.07
CA PHE A 123 -12.56 0.37 2.74
C PHE A 123 -12.34 1.58 3.64
N LEU A 124 -11.21 1.59 4.35
CA LEU A 124 -10.86 2.61 5.31
C LEU A 124 -10.20 3.81 4.60
N ILE A 125 -11.01 4.69 4.00
CA ILE A 125 -10.52 5.80 3.16
C ILE A 125 -9.68 6.79 4.00
N TYR A 126 -10.04 6.99 5.28
CA TYR A 126 -9.24 7.75 6.23
C TYR A 126 -7.83 7.16 6.47
N TYR A 127 -7.65 5.87 6.20
CA TYR A 127 -6.39 5.15 6.38
C TYR A 127 -5.77 4.77 5.03
N ARG A 128 -5.42 5.78 4.24
CA ARG A 128 -4.83 5.63 2.91
C ARG A 128 -3.30 5.73 2.93
N TRP A 129 -2.63 4.97 2.07
CA TRP A 129 -1.17 5.04 1.93
C TRP A 129 -0.71 4.77 0.50
N TYR A 130 0.51 5.19 0.18
CA TYR A 130 1.15 4.88 -1.08
C TYR A 130 1.85 3.51 -1.01
N THR A 131 1.55 2.64 -1.97
CA THR A 131 2.25 1.36 -2.18
C THR A 131 2.86 1.31 -3.58
N PHE A 132 3.83 0.42 -3.79
CA PHE A 132 4.37 0.21 -5.13
C PHE A 132 3.40 -0.61 -5.98
N LYS A 133 3.27 -0.31 -7.28
CA LYS A 133 2.45 -1.08 -8.25
C LYS A 133 2.78 -2.58 -8.23
N LYS A 134 4.06 -2.94 -8.05
CA LYS A 134 4.52 -4.34 -7.90
C LYS A 134 4.02 -5.08 -6.65
N ASN A 135 3.33 -4.38 -5.75
CA ASN A 135 2.72 -4.98 -4.56
C ASN A 135 1.25 -5.33 -4.76
N LEU A 136 0.66 -4.94 -5.89
CA LEU A 136 -0.66 -5.36 -6.30
C LEU A 136 -0.53 -6.74 -6.96
N GLU A 137 -1.09 -7.77 -6.33
CA GLU A 137 -0.89 -9.16 -6.75
C GLU A 137 -1.98 -9.59 -7.75
N SER A 138 -3.26 -9.32 -7.43
CA SER A 138 -4.41 -9.70 -8.27
C SER A 138 -5.54 -8.69 -8.16
N LYS A 139 -6.22 -8.40 -9.26
CA LYS A 139 -7.46 -7.62 -9.24
C LYS A 139 -8.62 -8.51 -8.79
N PHE A 140 -9.42 -8.03 -7.83
CA PHE A 140 -10.62 -8.74 -7.36
C PHE A 140 -11.87 -8.30 -8.11
N CYS A 141 -12.12 -6.99 -8.17
CA CYS A 141 -13.27 -6.42 -8.89
C CYS A 141 -13.04 -4.95 -9.22
N ASP A 142 -13.97 -4.37 -10.00
CA ASP A 142 -14.19 -2.93 -10.05
C ASP A 142 -15.43 -2.59 -9.22
N LEU A 143 -15.38 -1.44 -8.53
CA LEU A 143 -16.55 -0.94 -7.82
C LEU A 143 -17.68 -0.59 -8.81
N SER A 144 -18.92 -0.82 -8.39
CA SER A 144 -20.10 -0.39 -9.15
C SER A 144 -20.17 1.13 -9.30
N THR A 145 -20.87 1.62 -10.33
CA THR A 145 -21.00 3.07 -10.60
C THR A 145 -21.49 3.87 -9.39
N ASN A 146 -22.43 3.32 -8.62
CA ASN A 146 -22.93 3.95 -7.39
C ASN A 146 -21.80 4.11 -6.35
N ARG A 147 -21.00 3.06 -6.13
CA ARG A 147 -19.86 3.10 -5.20
C ARG A 147 -18.76 4.05 -5.68
N ILE A 148 -18.52 4.14 -6.98
CA ILE A 148 -17.59 5.13 -7.56
C ILE A 148 -18.05 6.56 -7.22
N GLN A 149 -19.32 6.90 -7.41
CA GLN A 149 -19.84 8.23 -7.08
C GLN A 149 -19.69 8.55 -5.59
N GLN A 150 -19.89 7.56 -4.72
CA GLN A 150 -19.65 7.73 -3.28
C GLN A 150 -18.17 7.90 -2.94
N LEU A 151 -17.30 7.13 -3.58
CA LEU A 151 -15.84 7.27 -3.43
C LEU A 151 -15.40 8.68 -3.81
N GLU A 152 -15.89 9.23 -4.91
CA GLU A 152 -15.56 10.60 -5.32
C GLU A 152 -16.01 11.65 -4.30
N LYS A 153 -17.21 11.50 -3.74
CA LYS A 153 -17.70 12.38 -2.65
C LYS A 153 -16.80 12.30 -1.41
N LEU A 154 -16.42 11.09 -1.00
CA LEU A 154 -15.53 10.87 0.14
C LEU A 154 -14.15 11.48 -0.11
N MET A 155 -13.57 11.26 -1.29
CA MET A 155 -12.26 11.82 -1.64
C MET A 155 -12.29 13.35 -1.72
N GLY A 156 -13.41 13.95 -2.15
CA GLY A 156 -13.64 15.40 -2.12
C GLY A 156 -13.60 15.97 -0.70
N LYS A 157 -14.23 15.30 0.28
CA LYS A 157 -14.21 15.72 1.70
C LYS A 157 -12.81 15.72 2.32
N ILE A 158 -11.89 14.88 1.83
CA ILE A 158 -10.54 14.78 2.42
C ILE A 158 -9.57 15.79 1.80
N ASN A 159 -9.83 16.24 0.58
CA ASN A 159 -8.92 17.12 -0.17
C ASN A 159 -9.32 18.61 -0.10
N GLY A 160 -10.50 18.93 0.44
CA GLY A 160 -10.94 20.29 0.75
C GLY A 160 -10.65 20.64 2.21
#